data_AF-A0A8J3H8V3-F1
#
_entry.id   AF-A0A8J3H8V3-F1
#
_cell.length_a   1.000
_cell.length_b   1.000
_cell.length_c   1.000
_cell.angle_alpha   90.00
_cell.angle_beta   90.00
_cell.angle_gamma   90.00
#
_symmetry.space_group_name_H-M   'P 1'
#
loop_
_entity.id
_entity.type
_entity.pdbx_description
1 polymer ?
#
loop_
_entity_poly.entity_id
_entity_poly.type
_entity_poly.pdbx_seq_one_letter_code
_entity_poly.pdbx_strand_id
1 'polypeptide(L)'
;MVFGEVDFAAKVWTIPATRMKMKKPHAVPLSEAAVALLKALPNFEADHKDPKALVFPAPCGGVMSDMTISAVMKRMHEAKAKKDGKGWIDPHVLTQPEDPAEEPQPRPAVPHGLRSTFKDWATEAGIDNIQSEIALAHRVGNEVEQRYRRTDLVEQRRAMMTAWAGFCRGDAAAAKVVPIRAGVA
;
A
#
# COMPACT_ATOMS: atom_id res chain seq x y z
N MET A 1 10.11 -4.24 7.82
CA MET A 1 9.80 -2.97 8.51
C MET A 1 9.94 -3.24 9.99
N VAL A 2 10.72 -2.41 10.68
CA VAL A 2 10.86 -2.48 12.14
C VAL A 2 10.40 -1.16 12.76
N PHE A 3 10.05 -1.17 14.05
CA PHE A 3 9.57 0.04 14.72
C PHE A 3 10.60 1.17 14.74
N GLY A 4 11.90 0.86 14.79
CA GLY A 4 12.98 1.85 14.73
C GLY A 4 13.10 2.60 13.40
N GLU A 5 12.38 2.17 12.35
CA GLU A 5 12.29 2.88 11.08
C GLU A 5 11.15 3.91 11.04
N VAL A 6 10.28 3.93 12.05
CA VAL A 6 9.08 4.77 12.09
C VAL A 6 9.27 5.89 13.10
N ASP A 7 9.26 7.12 12.61
CA ASP A 7 9.11 8.29 13.46
C ASP A 7 7.61 8.60 13.60
N PHE A 8 7.03 8.26 14.74
CA PHE A 8 5.61 8.50 15.03
C PHE A 8 5.29 9.98 15.28
N ALA A 9 6.27 10.81 15.66
CA ALA A 9 6.08 12.23 15.87
C ALA A 9 6.09 12.98 14.53
N ALA A 10 7.09 12.71 13.69
CA ALA A 10 7.17 13.26 12.34
C ALA A 10 6.19 12.58 11.36
N LYS A 11 5.64 11.42 11.73
CA LYS A 11 4.76 10.56 10.91
C LYS A 11 5.44 10.18 9.60
N VAL A 12 6.65 9.64 9.71
CA VAL A 12 7.46 9.22 8.56
C VAL A 12 8.03 7.84 8.82
N TRP A 13 7.86 6.94 7.86
CA TRP A 13 8.58 5.68 7.80
C TRP A 13 9.78 5.83 6.87
N THR A 14 10.99 5.57 7.39
CA THR A 14 12.23 5.64 6.61
C THR A 14 12.76 4.25 6.30
N ILE A 15 12.73 3.87 5.03
CA ILE A 15 13.32 2.62 4.55
C ILE A 15 14.83 2.84 4.41
N PRO A 16 15.68 2.02 5.06
CA PRO A 16 17.13 2.17 5.00
C PRO A 16 17.67 1.89 3.59
N ALA A 17 18.75 2.58 3.24
CA ALA A 17 19.43 2.44 1.95
C ALA A 17 19.78 0.99 1.58
N THR A 18 20.09 0.15 2.57
CA THR A 18 20.42 -1.26 2.40
C THR A 18 19.27 -2.10 1.82
N ARG A 19 18.02 -1.65 2.01
CA ARG A 19 16.82 -2.29 1.44
C ARG A 19 16.31 -1.60 0.17
N MET A 20 17.03 -0.60 -0.33
CA MET A 20 16.63 0.19 -1.49
C MET A 20 17.53 -0.10 -2.69
N LYS A 21 16.92 -0.31 -3.86
CA LYS A 21 17.64 -0.51 -5.14
C LYS A 21 18.59 0.64 -5.47
N MET A 22 18.20 1.87 -5.12
CA MET A 22 18.98 3.09 -5.38
C MET A 22 20.01 3.42 -4.29
N LYS A 23 20.21 2.55 -3.28
CA LYS A 23 21.16 2.74 -2.17
C LYS A 23 21.05 4.09 -1.45
N LYS A 24 19.85 4.68 -1.44
CA LYS A 24 19.51 5.89 -0.69
C LYS A 24 18.34 5.58 0.24
N PRO A 25 18.30 6.15 1.45
CA PRO A 25 17.15 6.03 2.31
C PRO A 25 15.90 6.56 1.60
N HIS A 26 14.75 5.96 1.86
CA HIS A 26 13.48 6.38 1.29
C HIS A 26 12.48 6.71 2.38
N ALA A 27 12.09 7.97 2.47
CA ALA A 27 11.08 8.43 3.41
C ALA A 27 9.67 8.28 2.80
N VAL A 28 8.76 7.66 3.54
CA VAL A 28 7.34 7.52 3.23
C VAL A 28 6.55 8.28 4.31
N PRO A 29 5.94 9.43 4.00
CA PRO A 29 5.06 10.10 4.95
C PRO A 29 3.83 9.23 5.23
N LEU A 30 3.44 9.15 6.50
CA LEU A 30 2.30 8.37 6.97
C LEU A 30 1.13 9.31 7.25
N SER A 31 -0.06 8.94 6.81
CA SER A 31 -1.30 9.63 7.18
C SER A 31 -1.69 9.33 8.63
N GLU A 32 -2.58 10.13 9.22
CA GLU A 32 -3.13 9.86 10.56
C GLU A 32 -3.73 8.45 10.65
N ALA A 33 -4.46 8.02 9.62
CA ALA A 33 -5.06 6.70 9.57
C ALA A 33 -4.00 5.58 9.54
N ALA A 34 -2.90 5.76 8.81
CA ALA A 34 -1.81 4.79 8.80
C ALA A 34 -1.12 4.71 10.18
N VAL A 35 -0.89 5.86 10.83
CA VAL A 35 -0.34 5.90 12.19
C VAL A 35 -1.28 5.25 13.20
N ALA A 36 -2.58 5.51 13.11
CA ALA A 36 -3.58 4.88 13.95
C ALA A 36 -3.60 3.34 13.78
N LEU A 37 -3.50 2.84 12.55
CA LEU A 37 -3.39 1.41 12.28
C LEU A 37 -2.14 0.77 12.90
N LEU A 38 -0.99 1.45 12.84
CA LEU A 38 0.24 0.96 13.46
C LEU A 38 0.13 0.93 14.99
N LYS A 39 -0.49 1.94 15.60
CA LYS A 39 -0.72 2.00 17.05
C LYS A 39 -1.75 0.97 17.54
N ALA A 40 -2.67 0.56 16.68
CA ALA A 40 -3.70 -0.42 16.99
C ALA A 40 -3.22 -1.89 16.88
N LEU A 41 -1.94 -2.12 16.57
CA LEU A 41 -1.38 -3.47 16.53
C LEU A 41 -1.42 -4.12 17.93
N PRO A 42 -1.78 -5.42 18.04
CA PRO A 42 -2.06 -6.05 19.35
C PRO A 42 -0.97 -5.91 20.42
N ASN A 43 0.29 -5.90 20.02
CA ASN A 43 1.44 -5.82 20.94
C ASN A 43 2.18 -4.49 20.85
N PHE A 44 1.55 -3.44 20.29
CA PHE A 44 2.19 -2.16 20.04
C PHE A 44 2.95 -1.63 21.26
N GLU A 45 2.32 -1.58 22.44
CA GLU A 45 2.91 -1.03 23.68
C GLU A 45 4.21 -1.72 24.14
N ALA A 46 4.39 -2.99 23.81
CA ALA A 46 5.61 -3.73 24.09
C ALA A 46 6.62 -3.56 22.94
N ASP A 47 6.18 -3.76 21.71
CA ASP A 47 7.06 -3.88 20.55
C ASP A 47 7.63 -2.53 20.09
N HIS A 48 6.85 -1.43 20.16
CA HIS A 48 7.28 -0.13 19.63
C HIS A 48 8.49 0.48 20.36
N LYS A 49 8.80 -0.03 21.55
CA LYS A 49 9.94 0.41 22.37
C LYS A 49 11.24 -0.25 21.95
N ASP A 50 11.18 -1.41 21.28
CA ASP A 50 12.34 -2.05 20.70
C ASP A 50 12.52 -1.62 19.24
N PRO A 51 13.56 -0.85 18.89
CA PRO A 51 13.78 -0.40 17.52
C PRO A 51 14.00 -1.56 16.52
N LYS A 52 14.35 -2.76 16.99
CA LYS A 52 14.54 -3.96 16.15
C LYS A 52 13.28 -4.81 16.01
N ALA A 53 12.25 -4.57 16.82
CA ALA A 53 11.01 -5.33 16.75
C ALA A 53 10.33 -5.12 15.39
N LEU A 54 9.83 -6.22 14.83
CA LEU A 54 9.11 -6.22 13.56
C LEU A 54 7.73 -5.60 13.75
N VAL A 55 7.33 -4.72 12.83
CA VAL A 55 5.97 -4.16 12.83
C VAL A 55 4.93 -5.21 12.45
N PHE A 56 5.30 -6.13 11.55
CA PHE A 56 4.44 -7.23 11.10
C PHE A 56 5.19 -8.57 11.23
N PRO A 57 5.29 -9.13 12.45
CA PRO A 57 5.93 -10.42 12.67
C PRO A 57 5.02 -11.56 12.15
N ALA A 58 5.64 -12.66 11.70
CA ALA A 58 4.92 -13.90 11.46
C ALA A 58 4.53 -14.56 12.80
N PRO A 59 3.45 -15.36 12.87
CA PRO A 59 3.05 -16.04 14.12
C PRO A 59 4.14 -16.94 14.73
N CYS A 60 4.99 -17.53 13.89
CA CYS A 60 6.13 -18.37 14.30
C CYS A 60 7.43 -17.57 14.54
N GLY A 61 7.35 -16.23 14.56
CA GLY A 61 8.52 -15.35 14.62
C GLY A 61 9.13 -15.06 13.24
N GLY A 62 9.94 -14.00 13.18
CA GLY A 62 10.56 -13.55 11.94
C GLY A 62 9.61 -12.74 11.03
N VAL A 63 10.08 -12.46 9.82
CA VAL A 63 9.40 -11.59 8.85
C VAL A 63 8.23 -12.34 8.21
N MET A 64 7.06 -11.69 8.15
CA MET A 64 5.90 -12.20 7.42
C MET A 64 6.22 -12.37 5.92
N SER A 65 5.83 -13.50 5.34
CA SER A 65 6.03 -13.78 3.91
C SER A 65 4.96 -13.13 3.03
N ASP A 66 5.31 -12.81 1.78
CA ASP A 66 4.36 -12.29 0.79
C ASP A 66 3.17 -13.23 0.56
N MET A 67 3.39 -14.55 0.67
CA MET A 67 2.35 -15.56 0.57
C MET A 67 1.27 -15.41 1.65
N THR A 68 1.61 -14.85 2.82
CA THR A 68 0.63 -14.57 3.87
C THR A 68 -0.41 -13.57 3.39
N ILE A 69 0.03 -12.50 2.72
CA ILE A 69 -0.86 -11.47 2.17
C ILE A 69 -1.69 -12.04 1.02
N SER A 70 -1.07 -12.78 0.10
CA SER A 70 -1.77 -13.46 -1.00
C SER A 70 -2.84 -14.42 -0.48
N ALA A 71 -2.54 -15.19 0.57
CA ALA A 71 -3.51 -16.11 1.18
C ALA A 71 -4.68 -15.37 1.84
N VAL A 72 -4.45 -14.20 2.46
CA VAL A 72 -5.52 -13.36 3.00
C VAL A 72 -6.43 -12.86 1.89
N MET A 73 -5.86 -12.32 0.81
CA MET A 73 -6.65 -11.81 -0.32
C MET A 73 -7.45 -12.92 -1.01
N LYS A 74 -6.86 -14.11 -1.18
CA LYS A 74 -7.58 -15.29 -1.71
C LYS A 74 -8.79 -15.65 -0.85
N ARG A 75 -8.60 -15.75 0.47
CA ARG A 75 -9.71 -16.04 1.41
C ARG A 75 -10.80 -14.96 1.37
N MET A 76 -10.41 -13.69 1.28
CA MET A 76 -11.38 -12.58 1.14
C MET A 76 -12.15 -12.66 -0.18
N HIS A 77 -11.48 -12.99 -1.28
CA HIS A 77 -12.10 -13.17 -2.59
C HIS A 77 -13.11 -14.31 -2.56
N GLU A 78 -12.72 -15.50 -2.08
CA GLU A 78 -13.60 -16.66 -1.95
C GLU A 78 -14.81 -16.37 -1.06
N ALA A 79 -14.61 -15.70 0.08
CA ALA A 79 -15.70 -15.33 0.98
C ALA A 79 -16.70 -14.37 0.33
N LYS A 80 -16.23 -13.38 -0.43
CA LYS A 80 -17.10 -12.45 -1.15
C LYS A 80 -17.78 -13.11 -2.35
N ALA A 81 -17.05 -13.92 -3.12
CA ALA A 81 -17.60 -14.66 -4.26
C ALA A 81 -18.72 -15.62 -3.84
N LYS A 82 -18.62 -16.26 -2.68
CA LYS A 82 -19.72 -17.05 -2.11
C LYS A 82 -20.98 -16.23 -1.82
N LYS A 83 -20.84 -14.93 -1.56
CA LYS A 83 -21.95 -14.03 -1.21
C LYS A 83 -22.59 -13.38 -2.43
N ASP A 84 -21.78 -12.94 -3.41
CA ASP A 84 -22.25 -12.13 -4.54
C ASP A 84 -21.94 -12.71 -5.93
N GLY A 85 -21.32 -13.89 -6.01
CA GLY A 85 -20.93 -14.54 -7.25
C GLY A 85 -19.73 -13.92 -7.97
N LYS A 86 -19.18 -12.80 -7.48
CA LYS A 86 -18.14 -12.02 -8.18
C LYS A 86 -16.81 -11.97 -7.43
N GLY A 87 -16.84 -11.80 -6.10
CA GLY A 87 -15.63 -11.67 -5.31
C GLY A 87 -14.92 -10.32 -5.48
N TRP A 88 -13.63 -10.29 -5.16
CA TRP A 88 -12.74 -9.15 -5.39
C TRP A 88 -11.92 -9.39 -6.66
N ILE A 89 -12.15 -8.60 -7.70
CA ILE A 89 -11.54 -8.78 -9.02
C ILE A 89 -10.85 -7.50 -9.51
N ASP A 90 -9.87 -7.69 -10.39
CA ASP A 90 -9.36 -6.67 -11.29
C ASP A 90 -10.03 -6.85 -12.66
N PRO A 91 -10.91 -5.92 -13.09
CA PRO A 91 -11.61 -6.05 -14.36
C PRO A 91 -10.73 -5.79 -15.59
N HIS A 92 -9.54 -5.20 -15.42
CA HIS A 92 -8.64 -4.85 -16.52
C HIS A 92 -7.66 -5.98 -16.86
N VAL A 93 -7.59 -7.00 -16.01
CA VAL A 93 -6.64 -8.09 -16.15
C VAL A 93 -7.39 -9.40 -16.23
N LEU A 94 -7.32 -10.06 -17.39
CA LEU A 94 -8.01 -11.32 -17.62
C LEU A 94 -7.11 -12.52 -17.24
N THR A 95 -7.76 -13.63 -16.88
CA THR A 95 -7.12 -14.94 -16.75
C THR A 95 -6.70 -15.45 -18.13
N GLN A 96 -5.70 -16.33 -18.13
CA GLN A 96 -5.33 -17.11 -19.31
C GLN A 96 -5.80 -18.53 -19.03
N PRO A 97 -6.96 -18.96 -19.54
CA PRO A 97 -7.44 -20.30 -19.31
C PRO A 97 -6.51 -21.34 -19.94
N GLU A 98 -6.35 -22.48 -19.29
CA GLU A 98 -5.55 -23.59 -19.82
C GLU A 98 -6.26 -24.26 -20.99
N ASP A 99 -7.60 -24.34 -20.95
CA ASP A 99 -8.44 -24.78 -22.05
C ASP A 99 -8.77 -23.59 -22.98
N PRO A 100 -8.37 -23.62 -24.26
CA PRO A 100 -8.70 -22.57 -25.23
C PRO A 100 -10.21 -22.39 -25.48
N ALA A 101 -11.05 -23.34 -25.07
CA ALA A 101 -12.51 -23.25 -25.18
C ALA A 101 -13.15 -22.44 -24.03
N GLU A 102 -12.42 -22.17 -22.94
CA GLU A 102 -12.93 -21.35 -21.83
C GLU A 102 -12.74 -19.86 -22.12
N GLU A 103 -13.75 -19.05 -21.75
CA GLU A 103 -13.65 -17.59 -21.88
C GLU A 103 -12.75 -16.99 -20.79
N PRO A 104 -11.80 -16.09 -21.15
CA PRO A 104 -11.00 -15.34 -20.18
C PRO A 104 -11.89 -14.58 -19.17
N GLN A 105 -11.63 -14.78 -17.89
CA GLN A 105 -12.39 -14.15 -16.80
C GLN A 105 -11.57 -13.04 -16.12
N PRO A 106 -12.20 -12.05 -15.48
CA PRO A 106 -11.48 -11.10 -14.64
C PRO A 106 -10.67 -11.79 -13.55
N ARG A 107 -9.42 -11.36 -13.36
CA ARG A 107 -8.51 -11.96 -12.38
C ARG A 107 -8.90 -11.55 -10.96
N PRO A 108 -8.80 -12.44 -9.96
CA PRO A 108 -8.89 -12.05 -8.56
C PRO A 108 -7.86 -10.97 -8.21
N ALA A 109 -8.23 -10.03 -7.34
CA ALA A 109 -7.32 -8.99 -6.86
C ALA A 109 -6.11 -9.60 -6.12
N VAL A 110 -4.92 -9.04 -6.33
CA VAL A 110 -3.65 -9.51 -5.77
C VAL A 110 -2.89 -8.38 -5.04
N PRO A 111 -1.91 -8.68 -4.17
CA PRO A 111 -1.22 -7.64 -3.39
C PRO A 111 -0.59 -6.54 -4.25
N HIS A 112 -0.03 -6.90 -5.42
CA HIS A 112 0.55 -5.93 -6.34
C HIS A 112 -0.48 -4.91 -6.86
N GLY A 113 -1.74 -5.36 -7.08
CA GLY A 113 -2.82 -4.49 -7.55
C GLY A 113 -3.14 -3.35 -6.58
N LEU A 114 -2.86 -3.50 -5.29
CA LEU A 114 -3.03 -2.41 -4.31
C LEU A 114 -2.15 -1.20 -4.65
N ARG A 115 -0.93 -1.42 -5.17
CA ARG A 115 -0.05 -0.32 -5.60
C ARG A 115 -0.55 0.33 -6.89
N SER A 116 -1.10 -0.46 -7.81
CA SER A 116 -1.73 0.06 -9.03
C SER A 116 -2.92 0.96 -8.70
N THR A 117 -3.80 0.56 -7.77
CA THR A 117 -4.95 1.40 -7.36
C THR A 117 -4.53 2.76 -6.83
N PHE A 118 -3.43 2.84 -6.06
CA PHE A 118 -2.88 4.11 -5.61
C PHE A 118 -2.37 4.96 -6.78
N LYS A 119 -1.70 4.33 -7.75
CA LYS A 119 -1.15 5.04 -8.91
C LYS A 119 -2.24 5.61 -9.81
N ASP A 120 -3.26 4.80 -10.09
CA ASP A 120 -4.41 5.20 -10.91
C ASP A 120 -5.15 6.35 -10.22
N TRP A 121 -5.45 6.20 -8.92
CA TRP A 121 -6.05 7.28 -8.13
C TRP A 121 -5.23 8.57 -8.16
N ALA A 122 -3.91 8.50 -7.96
CA ALA A 122 -3.08 9.69 -7.95
C ALA A 122 -3.13 10.42 -9.29
N THR A 123 -3.17 9.67 -10.40
CA THR A 123 -3.30 10.21 -11.75
C THR A 123 -4.66 10.87 -11.96
N GLU A 124 -5.75 10.19 -11.60
CA GLU A 124 -7.12 10.70 -11.73
C GLU A 124 -7.39 11.92 -10.84
N ALA A 125 -6.79 11.95 -9.65
CA ALA A 125 -6.89 13.06 -8.72
C ALA A 125 -6.00 14.27 -9.10
N GLY A 126 -5.28 14.20 -10.23
CA GLY A 126 -4.41 15.28 -10.70
C GLY A 126 -3.17 15.49 -9.83
N ILE A 127 -2.76 14.48 -9.05
CA ILE A 127 -1.52 14.56 -8.28
C ILE A 127 -0.34 14.51 -9.24
N ASP A 128 0.63 15.39 -9.00
CA ASP A 128 1.85 15.44 -9.79
C ASP A 128 2.54 14.06 -9.89
N ASN A 129 2.91 13.69 -11.12
CA ASN A 129 3.47 12.38 -11.42
C ASN A 129 4.76 12.11 -10.63
N ILE A 130 5.59 13.13 -10.42
CA ILE A 130 6.84 12.97 -9.66
C ILE A 130 6.53 12.57 -8.21
N GLN A 131 5.51 13.16 -7.58
CA GLN A 131 5.15 12.82 -6.20
C GLN A 131 4.70 11.36 -6.06
N SER A 132 3.79 10.91 -6.93
CA SER A 132 3.27 9.54 -6.88
C SER A 132 4.33 8.49 -7.21
N GLU A 133 5.19 8.75 -8.20
CA GLU A 133 6.30 7.86 -8.54
C GLU A 133 7.36 7.79 -7.42
N ILE A 134 7.68 8.91 -6.77
CA ILE A 134 8.57 8.91 -5.61
C ILE A 134 7.96 8.08 -4.49
N ALA A 135 6.67 8.22 -4.17
CA ALA A 135 6.01 7.41 -3.14
C ALA A 135 6.05 5.91 -3.44
N LEU A 136 6.08 5.52 -4.72
CA LEU A 136 6.25 4.14 -5.14
C LEU A 136 7.72 3.69 -5.18
N ALA A 137 8.65 4.56 -4.79
CA ALA A 137 10.10 4.36 -4.89
C ALA A 137 10.57 4.02 -6.32
N HIS A 138 9.85 4.52 -7.32
CA HIS A 138 10.25 4.38 -8.71
C HIS A 138 11.36 5.36 -9.09
N ARG A 139 12.12 5.00 -10.12
CA ARG A 139 13.08 5.92 -10.72
C ARG A 139 12.30 6.90 -11.60
N VAL A 140 12.50 8.19 -11.38
CA VAL A 140 11.76 9.24 -12.09
C VAL A 140 12.72 10.11 -12.87
N GLY A 141 12.35 10.40 -14.12
CA GLY A 141 13.15 11.25 -15.00
C GLY A 141 14.46 10.61 -15.47
N ASN A 142 15.23 11.36 -16.23
CA ASN A 142 16.55 10.96 -16.71
C ASN A 142 17.67 11.28 -15.68
N GLU A 143 18.90 10.90 -16.01
CA GLU A 143 20.05 11.12 -15.11
C GLU A 143 20.32 12.60 -14.81
N VAL A 144 20.04 13.49 -15.77
CA VAL A 144 20.25 14.93 -15.60
C VAL A 144 19.24 15.49 -14.61
N GLU A 145 17.95 15.20 -14.79
CA GLU A 145 16.87 15.62 -13.89
C GLU A 145 17.09 15.10 -12.46
N GLN A 146 17.60 13.87 -12.32
CA GLN A 146 17.92 13.26 -11.02
C GLN A 146 19.04 13.99 -10.27
N ARG A 147 19.96 14.66 -10.96
CA ARG A 147 21.02 15.47 -10.31
C ARG A 147 20.47 16.77 -9.72
N TYR A 148 19.46 17.35 -10.37
CA TYR A 148 18.81 18.57 -9.90
C TYR A 148 17.72 18.29 -8.86
N ARG A 149 17.12 17.09 -8.88
CA ARG A 149 16.16 16.65 -7.88
C ARG A 149 16.83 16.26 -6.57
N ARG A 150 17.03 17.27 -5.72
CA ARG A 150 17.69 17.14 -4.42
C ARG A 150 16.73 16.86 -3.26
N THR A 151 15.43 16.95 -3.49
CA THR A 151 14.40 16.74 -2.46
C THR A 151 13.55 15.52 -2.78
N ASP A 152 12.99 14.92 -1.74
CA ASP A 152 12.07 13.79 -1.79
C ASP A 152 10.59 14.23 -1.67
N LEU A 153 10.33 15.54 -1.70
CA LEU A 153 8.99 16.14 -1.66
C LEU A 153 8.13 15.61 -0.51
N VAL A 154 8.70 15.36 0.68
CA VAL A 154 7.98 14.74 1.81
C VAL A 154 6.72 15.49 2.18
N GLU A 155 6.74 16.82 2.25
CA GLU A 155 5.57 17.59 2.67
C GLU A 155 4.47 17.61 1.60
N GLN A 156 4.81 17.69 0.31
CA GLN A 156 3.82 17.54 -0.76
C GLN A 156 3.23 16.12 -0.75
N ARG A 157 4.08 15.10 -0.56
CA ARG A 157 3.63 13.71 -0.43
C ARG A 157 2.81 13.48 0.84
N ARG A 158 3.00 14.25 1.92
CA ARG A 158 2.17 14.18 3.13
C ARG A 158 0.73 14.61 2.84
N ALA A 159 0.56 15.69 2.07
CA ALA A 159 -0.76 16.11 1.59
C ALA A 159 -1.39 15.02 0.71
N MET A 160 -0.63 14.47 -0.25
CA MET A 160 -1.07 13.34 -1.09
C MET A 160 -1.49 12.11 -0.27
N MET A 161 -0.71 11.69 0.73
CA MET A 161 -1.04 10.54 1.58
C MET A 161 -2.26 10.79 2.46
N THR A 162 -2.50 12.04 2.86
CA THR A 162 -3.71 12.44 3.58
C THR A 162 -4.94 12.34 2.68
N ALA A 163 -4.86 12.88 1.46
CA ALA A 163 -5.91 12.78 0.45
C ALA A 163 -6.20 11.31 0.07
N TRP A 164 -5.16 10.50 -0.12
CA TRP A 164 -5.31 9.06 -0.39
C TRP A 164 -6.03 8.34 0.74
N ALA A 165 -5.66 8.62 1.99
CA ALA A 165 -6.33 8.04 3.15
C ALA A 165 -7.80 8.44 3.23
N GLY A 166 -8.15 9.69 2.89
CA GLY A 166 -9.54 10.14 2.78
C GLY A 166 -10.31 9.40 1.69
N PHE A 167 -9.71 9.21 0.52
CA PHE A 167 -10.29 8.42 -0.56
C PHE A 167 -10.57 6.97 -0.11
N CYS A 168 -9.59 6.28 0.50
CA CYS A 168 -9.77 4.91 0.97
C CYS A 168 -10.87 4.75 2.03
N ARG A 169 -11.16 5.80 2.80
CA ARG A 169 -12.27 5.79 3.78
C ARG A 169 -13.63 6.09 3.15
N GLY A 170 -13.67 6.54 1.90
CA GLY A 170 -14.88 7.01 1.24
C GLY A 170 -15.26 8.44 1.61
N ASP A 171 -14.35 9.22 2.20
CA ASP A 171 -14.60 10.61 2.60
C ASP A 171 -14.72 11.55 1.38
N ALA A 172 -14.23 11.13 0.22
CA ALA A 172 -14.31 11.90 -1.02
C ALA A 172 -15.65 11.66 -1.73
N ALA A 173 -16.39 12.75 -2.00
CA ALA A 173 -17.62 12.70 -2.79
C ALA A 173 -17.31 12.09 -4.18
N ALA A 174 -18.09 11.08 -4.58
CA ALA A 174 -17.93 10.27 -5.80
C ALA A 174 -16.85 9.17 -5.80
N ALA A 175 -16.21 8.85 -4.66
CA ALA A 175 -15.26 7.74 -4.59
C ALA A 175 -15.96 6.37 -4.81
N LYS A 176 -15.54 5.62 -5.85
CA LYS A 176 -15.97 4.23 -6.09
C LYS A 176 -15.22 3.25 -5.19
N VAL A 177 -15.32 3.43 -3.87
CA VAL A 177 -14.63 2.59 -2.88
C VAL A 177 -15.62 1.64 -2.23
N VAL A 178 -15.34 0.34 -2.35
CA VAL A 178 -16.15 -0.70 -1.72
C VAL A 178 -15.50 -1.07 -0.37
N PRO A 179 -16.17 -0.81 0.77
CA PRO A 179 -15.59 -1.12 2.07
C PRO A 179 -15.49 -2.65 2.26
N ILE A 180 -14.36 -3.10 2.81
CA ILE A 180 -14.12 -4.54 3.10
C ILE A 180 -15.06 -5.04 4.19
N ARG A 181 -15.37 -4.19 5.18
CA ARG A 181 -16.37 -4.42 6.22
C ARG A 181 -17.37 -3.26 6.11
N ALA A 182 -18.64 -3.57 5.82
CA ALA A 182 -19.69 -2.60 6.12
C ALA A 182 -19.66 -2.36 7.64
N GLY A 183 -19.63 -1.10 8.06
CA GLY A 183 -19.27 -0.70 9.43
C GLY A 183 -19.96 -1.52 10.51
N VAL A 184 -19.19 -1.90 11.54
CA VAL A 184 -19.73 -1.76 12.89
C VAL A 184 -19.61 -0.27 13.15
N ALA A 185 -20.74 0.41 13.11
CA ALA A 185 -20.87 1.79 13.58
C ALA A 185 -20.54 1.86 15.07
#